data_AF-A0A7S3V2K7-F1
#
_entry.id   AF-A0A7S3V2K7-F1
#
_cell.length_a   1.000
_cell.length_b   1.000
_cell.length_c   1.000
_cell.angle_alpha   90.00
_cell.angle_beta   90.00
_cell.angle_gamma   90.00
#
_symmetry.space_group_name_H-M   'P 1'
#
loop_
_entity.id
_entity.type
_entity.pdbx_description
1 polymer ?
#
loop_
_entity_poly.entity_id
_entity_poly.type
_entity_poly.pdbx_seq_one_letter_code
_entity_poly.pdbx_strand_id
1 'polypeptide(L)'
;MAQAPMRLVVGGNLAIKGSLAKAGQYLLASRVFTSDLVRNFAELSLDYNPIHLDADSAREANGYEKPIVHGMLYSSMFSAMFATKLPGSIYRSQTLSFHAPVYIGE
;
A
#
# COMPACT_ATOMS: atom_id res chain seq x y z
N MET A 1 18.25 -15.43 4.66
CA MET A 1 18.76 -14.15 4.09
C MET A 1 17.83 -13.06 4.59
N ALA A 2 18.36 -12.04 5.29
CA ALA A 2 17.52 -10.94 5.78
C ALA A 2 17.02 -10.12 4.58
N GLN A 3 15.70 -9.96 4.44
CA GLN A 3 15.11 -9.03 3.48
C GLN A 3 15.63 -7.62 3.80
N ALA A 4 16.23 -6.96 2.81
CA ALA A 4 16.59 -5.56 2.94
C ALA A 4 15.32 -4.75 3.28
N PRO A 5 15.38 -3.79 4.20
CA PRO A 5 14.21 -2.98 4.53
C PRO A 5 13.71 -2.28 3.26
N MET A 6 12.40 -2.28 3.06
CA MET A 6 11.74 -1.57 1.97
C MET A 6 12.27 -0.14 1.87
N ARG A 7 13.04 0.15 0.83
CA ARG A 7 13.63 1.48 0.63
C ARG A 7 12.64 2.34 -0.14
N LEU A 8 11.80 3.08 0.58
CA LEU A 8 11.03 4.16 -0.01
C LEU A 8 11.96 5.36 -0.25
N VAL A 9 12.24 5.67 -1.51
CA VAL A 9 12.96 6.90 -1.87
C VAL A 9 11.91 7.97 -2.19
N VAL A 10 11.78 8.96 -1.32
CA VAL A 10 10.95 10.15 -1.57
C VAL A 10 11.88 11.32 -1.88
N GLY A 11 11.75 11.91 -3.06
CA GLY A 11 12.52 13.11 -3.47
C GLY A 11 11.59 14.30 -3.68
N GLY A 12 11.95 15.48 -3.14
CA GLY A 12 11.24 16.74 -3.37
C GLY A 12 11.31 17.72 -2.19
N ASN A 13 10.66 18.87 -2.34
CA ASN A 13 10.45 19.86 -1.28
C ASN A 13 9.24 19.44 -0.44
N LEU A 14 9.45 18.46 0.45
CA LEU A 14 8.39 17.96 1.33
C LEU A 14 8.18 18.99 2.44
N ALA A 15 6.98 19.58 2.54
CA ALA A 15 6.65 20.53 3.61
C ALA A 15 5.68 19.91 4.61
N ILE A 16 6.05 19.83 5.88
CA ILE A 16 5.18 19.43 7.00
C ILE A 16 4.73 20.71 7.70
N LYS A 17 3.43 21.04 7.61
CA LYS A 17 2.82 22.22 8.28
C LYS A 17 3.60 23.54 8.04
N GLY A 18 4.08 23.75 6.81
CA GLY A 18 4.82 24.95 6.44
C GLY A 18 6.32 24.94 6.74
N SER A 19 6.85 23.87 7.38
CA SER A 19 8.30 23.65 7.53
C SER A 19 8.81 22.59 6.57
N LEU A 20 10.01 22.77 6.01
CA LEU A 20 10.65 21.72 5.20
C LEU A 20 10.91 20.47 6.04
N ALA A 21 10.62 19.31 5.46
CA ALA A 21 10.95 18.02 6.04
C ALA A 21 12.47 17.87 6.19
N LYS A 22 12.88 17.20 7.26
CA LYS A 22 14.28 16.95 7.59
C LYS A 22 14.62 15.49 7.34
N ALA A 23 15.87 15.24 6.93
CA ALA A 23 16.40 13.89 6.83
C ALA A 23 16.24 13.15 8.17
N GLY A 24 15.81 11.88 8.10
CA GLY A 24 15.53 11.06 9.28
C GLY A 24 14.10 11.16 9.82
N GLN A 25 13.24 12.01 9.26
CA GLN A 25 11.81 12.00 9.60
C GLN A 25 11.09 10.81 8.96
N TYR A 26 10.12 10.26 9.68
CA TYR A 26 9.25 9.20 9.20
C TYR A 26 7.79 9.52 9.51
N LEU A 27 6.90 8.92 8.72
CA LEU A 27 5.46 8.93 8.93
C LEU A 27 4.99 7.49 9.08
N LEU A 28 4.10 7.27 10.04
CA LEU A 28 3.41 6.00 10.23
C LEU A 28 1.92 6.22 9.96
N ALA A 29 1.33 5.29 9.22
CA ALA A 29 -0.10 5.19 9.03
C ALA A 29 -0.50 3.73 9.16
N SER A 30 -1.61 3.47 9.83
CA SER A 30 -2.23 2.16 9.92
C SER A 30 -3.62 2.21 9.31
N ARG A 31 -4.01 1.10 8.68
CA ARG A 31 -5.35 0.92 8.11
C ARG A 31 -5.66 -0.56 8.05
N VAL A 32 -6.84 -0.92 8.53
CA VAL A 32 -7.42 -2.25 8.32
C VAL A 32 -8.13 -2.26 6.98
N PHE A 33 -7.78 -3.20 6.11
CA PHE A 33 -8.44 -3.40 4.83
C PHE A 33 -9.56 -4.43 4.97
N THR A 34 -10.80 -3.99 4.78
CA THR A 34 -11.98 -4.86 4.79
C THR A 34 -12.20 -5.50 3.43
N SER A 35 -12.98 -6.58 3.41
CA SER A 35 -13.39 -7.26 2.18
C SER A 35 -14.11 -6.33 1.19
N ASP A 36 -14.86 -5.36 1.71
CA ASP A 36 -15.54 -4.36 0.88
C ASP A 36 -14.56 -3.39 0.22
N LEU A 37 -13.49 -2.98 0.91
CA LEU A 37 -12.46 -2.16 0.29
C LEU A 37 -11.73 -2.92 -0.82
N VAL A 38 -11.47 -4.21 -0.63
CA VAL A 38 -10.85 -5.08 -1.64
C VAL A 38 -11.78 -5.24 -2.85
N ARG A 39 -13.07 -5.53 -2.63
CA ARG A 39 -14.07 -5.60 -3.71
C ARG A 39 -14.20 -4.27 -4.47
N ASN A 40 -14.36 -3.16 -3.76
CA ASN A 40 -14.48 -1.85 -4.38
C ASN A 40 -13.22 -1.48 -5.17
N PHE A 41 -12.03 -1.90 -4.73
CA PHE A 41 -10.81 -1.69 -5.49
C PHE A 41 -10.74 -2.56 -6.73
N ALA A 42 -11.20 -3.82 -6.68
CA ALA A 42 -11.32 -4.67 -7.87
C ALA A 42 -12.23 -4.01 -8.93
N GLU A 43 -13.38 -3.50 -8.51
CA GLU A 43 -14.29 -2.75 -9.39
C GLU A 43 -13.64 -1.50 -10.00
N LEU A 44 -12.95 -0.71 -9.17
CA LEU A 44 -12.31 0.53 -9.62
C LEU A 44 -11.12 0.28 -10.56
N SER A 45 -10.30 -0.72 -10.25
CA SER A 45 -9.03 -0.99 -10.95
C SER A 45 -9.17 -2.00 -12.09
N LEU A 46 -10.30 -2.71 -12.16
CA LEU A 46 -10.54 -3.87 -13.01
C LEU A 46 -9.62 -5.07 -12.69
N ASP A 47 -8.93 -5.05 -11.55
CA ASP A 47 -8.15 -6.18 -11.06
C ASP A 47 -9.04 -7.16 -10.27
N TYR A 48 -9.66 -8.05 -11.02
CA TYR A 48 -10.47 -9.16 -10.50
C TYR A 48 -9.69 -10.45 -10.32
N ASN A 49 -8.37 -10.39 -10.12
CA ASN A 49 -7.60 -11.60 -9.86
C ASN A 49 -8.23 -12.38 -8.67
N PRO A 50 -8.65 -13.65 -8.87
CA PRO A 50 -9.40 -14.40 -7.85
C PRO A 50 -8.68 -14.52 -6.50
N ILE A 51 -7.35 -14.39 -6.46
CA ILE A 51 -6.58 -14.40 -5.20
C ILE A 51 -7.03 -13.31 -4.20
N HIS A 52 -7.72 -12.27 -4.67
CA HIS A 52 -8.23 -11.17 -3.86
C HIS A 52 -9.67 -11.37 -3.38
N LEU A 53 -10.44 -12.24 -4.05
CA LEU A 53 -11.90 -12.28 -3.92
C LEU A 53 -12.44 -13.67 -3.52
N ASP A 54 -11.70 -14.72 -3.84
CA ASP A 54 -12.12 -16.10 -3.68
C ASP A 54 -11.12 -16.89 -2.82
N ALA A 55 -11.63 -17.58 -1.80
CA ALA A 55 -10.80 -18.27 -0.82
C ALA A 55 -10.16 -19.54 -1.40
N ASP A 56 -10.87 -20.27 -2.27
CA ASP A 56 -10.34 -21.48 -2.87
C ASP A 56 -9.23 -21.15 -3.87
N SER A 57 -9.44 -20.15 -4.73
CA SER A 57 -8.44 -19.65 -5.66
C SER A 57 -7.19 -19.10 -4.96
N ALA A 58 -7.36 -18.35 -3.86
CA ALA A 58 -6.24 -17.85 -3.07
C ALA A 58 -5.38 -18.99 -2.49
N ARG A 59 -6.04 -20.05 -2.02
CA ARG A 59 -5.39 -21.27 -1.51
C ARG A 59 -4.70 -22.06 -2.63
N GLU A 60 -5.37 -22.26 -3.77
CA GLU A 60 -4.89 -23.09 -4.87
C GLU A 60 -3.75 -22.47 -5.66
N ALA A 61 -3.83 -21.16 -5.95
CA ALA A 61 -2.83 -20.50 -6.78
C ALA A 61 -1.47 -20.44 -6.07
N ASN A 62 -1.46 -19.97 -4.82
CA ASN A 62 -0.24 -19.57 -4.12
C ASN A 62 -0.17 -20.03 -2.66
N GLY A 63 -1.09 -20.91 -2.20
CA GLY A 63 -1.09 -21.41 -0.82
C GLY A 63 -1.45 -20.36 0.22
N TYR A 64 -2.15 -19.28 -0.16
CA TYR A 64 -2.58 -18.27 0.81
C TYR A 64 -3.68 -18.83 1.71
N GLU A 65 -3.62 -18.49 3.01
CA GLU A 65 -4.60 -18.95 4.01
C GLU A 65 -6.02 -18.42 3.75
N LYS A 66 -6.11 -17.23 3.16
CA LYS A 66 -7.35 -16.54 2.80
C LYS A 66 -7.06 -15.46 1.74
N PRO A 67 -8.09 -14.84 1.12
CA PRO A 67 -7.87 -13.78 0.14
C PRO A 67 -7.00 -12.64 0.68
N ILE A 68 -6.14 -12.10 -0.19
CA ILE A 68 -5.15 -11.08 0.15
C ILE A 68 -5.54 -9.73 -0.43
N VAL A 69 -5.07 -8.65 0.19
CA VAL A 69 -5.27 -7.28 -0.30
C VAL A 69 -4.46 -7.07 -1.58
N HIS A 70 -5.02 -6.37 -2.58
CA HIS A 70 -4.26 -5.95 -3.76
C HIS A 70 -3.04 -5.13 -3.34
N GLY A 71 -1.86 -5.48 -3.87
CA GLY A 71 -0.63 -4.72 -3.57
C GLY A 71 -0.77 -3.22 -3.90
N MET A 72 -1.51 -2.89 -4.97
CA MET A 72 -1.78 -1.51 -5.35
C MET A 72 -2.78 -0.79 -4.45
N LEU A 73 -3.78 -1.50 -3.90
CA LEU A 73 -4.67 -0.95 -2.88
C LEU A 73 -3.88 -0.57 -1.62
N TYR A 74 -3.00 -1.47 -1.15
CA TYR A 74 -2.10 -1.17 -0.04
C TYR A 74 -1.20 0.03 -0.36
N SER A 75 -0.60 0.05 -1.55
CA SER A 75 0.30 1.12 -1.99
C SER A 75 -0.39 2.48 -2.14
N SER A 76 -1.71 2.51 -2.36
CA SER A 76 -2.48 3.77 -2.42
C SER A 76 -2.38 4.60 -1.13
N MET A 77 -2.04 3.97 0.01
CA MET A 77 -1.81 4.68 1.27
C MET A 77 -0.71 5.73 1.19
N PHE A 78 0.31 5.55 0.33
CA PHE A 78 1.35 6.57 0.13
C PHE A 78 0.76 7.88 -0.39
N SER A 79 -0.16 7.81 -1.35
CA SER A 79 -0.87 8.98 -1.85
C SER A 79 -1.63 9.70 -0.73
N ALA A 80 -2.37 8.97 0.09
CA ALA A 80 -3.10 9.53 1.24
C ALA A 80 -2.16 10.17 2.28
N MET A 81 -1.02 9.54 2.57
CA MET A 81 -0.02 10.09 3.48
C MET A 81 0.57 11.40 2.94
N PHE A 82 0.94 11.45 1.66
CA PHE A 82 1.45 12.68 1.05
C PHE A 82 0.40 13.79 1.06
N ALA A 83 -0.83 13.50 0.64
CA ALA A 83 -1.91 14.48 0.60
C ALA A 83 -2.24 15.07 1.98
N THR A 84 -2.20 14.24 3.04
CA THR A 84 -2.63 14.66 4.39
C THR A 84 -1.51 15.19 5.29
N LYS A 85 -0.28 14.68 5.15
CA LYS A 85 0.84 15.04 6.02
C LYS A 85 1.84 16.00 5.35
N LEU A 86 1.83 16.04 4.03
CA LEU A 86 2.78 16.80 3.21
C LEU A 86 2.04 17.63 2.15
N PRO A 87 1.12 18.53 2.56
CA PRO A 87 0.30 19.31 1.63
C PRO A 87 1.17 20.15 0.69
N GLY A 88 0.78 20.22 -0.59
CA GLY A 88 1.53 20.89 -1.64
C GLY A 88 2.65 20.05 -2.28
N SER A 89 2.86 18.82 -1.81
CA SER A 89 3.81 17.88 -2.42
C SER A 89 3.24 17.23 -3.67
N ILE A 90 4.10 16.99 -4.67
CA ILE A 90 3.75 16.24 -5.88
C ILE A 90 4.37 14.85 -5.80
N TYR A 91 3.53 13.82 -5.86
CA TYR A 91 3.99 12.43 -5.88
C TYR A 91 4.43 12.04 -7.30
N ARG A 92 5.75 12.02 -7.55
CA ARG A 92 6.30 11.84 -8.91
C ARG A 92 6.60 10.41 -9.31
N SER A 93 7.16 9.63 -8.40
CA SER A 93 7.59 8.26 -8.70
C SER A 93 7.60 7.40 -7.44
N GLN A 94 7.45 6.10 -7.66
CA GLN A 94 7.52 5.08 -6.64
C GLN A 94 8.14 3.80 -7.23
N THR A 95 8.97 3.14 -6.44
CA THR A 95 9.35 1.75 -6.68
C THR A 95 8.73 0.89 -5.58
N LEU A 96 8.11 -0.21 -5.95
CA LEU A 96 7.44 -1.14 -5.04
C LEU A 96 8.05 -2.53 -5.15
N SER A 97 8.12 -3.22 -4.03
CA SER A 97 8.46 -4.64 -3.96
C SER A 97 7.56 -5.28 -2.91
N PHE A 98 6.73 -6.23 -3.35
CA PHE A 98 5.77 -6.91 -2.50
C PHE A 98 6.41 -8.17 -1.92
N HIS A 99 6.77 -8.11 -0.64
CA HIS A 99 7.57 -9.13 0.03
C HIS A 99 6.76 -10.18 0.79
N ALA A 100 5.55 -9.82 1.22
CA ALA A 100 4.63 -10.67 1.96
C ALA A 100 3.18 -10.28 1.61
N PRO A 101 2.24 -11.23 1.68
CA PRO A 101 0.83 -10.90 1.53
C PRO A 101 0.34 -10.05 2.70
N VAL A 102 -0.63 -9.18 2.44
CA VAL A 102 -1.41 -8.50 3.48
C VAL A 102 -2.78 -9.13 3.49
N TYR A 103 -3.20 -9.60 4.66
CA TYR A 103 -4.45 -10.31 4.82
C TYR A 103 -5.61 -9.36 5.09
N ILE A 104 -6.79 -9.70 4.56
CA ILE A 104 -8.01 -8.94 4.85
C ILE A 104 -8.28 -9.01 6.37
N GLY A 105 -8.50 -7.85 6.99
CA GLY A 105 -8.80 -7.70 8.41
C GLY A 105 -7.60 -7.64 9.35
N GLU A 106 -6.37 -7.65 8.83
CA GLU A 106 -5.13 -7.38 9.59
C GLU A 106 -4.97 -5.89 9.96
#